data_AF-A0A821V0X2-F1
#
_entry.id   AF-A0A821V0X2-F1
#
_cell.length_a   1.000
_cell.length_b   1.000
_cell.length_c   1.000
_cell.angle_alpha   90.00
_cell.angle_beta   90.00
_cell.angle_gamma   90.00
#
_symmetry.space_group_name_H-M   'P 1'
#
loop_
_entity.id
_entity.type
_entity.pdbx_description
1 polymer ?
#
loop_
_entity_poly.entity_id
_entity_poly.type
_entity_poly.pdbx_seq_one_letter_code
_entity_poly.pdbx_strand_id
1 'polypeptide(L)' 'MIVEMWHLPRNNTTCFTLIKQLFNIIFTTNKIIYLWGLKDELTPFVDFNLFSHDQLQSITPINLQHQFKL' A
#
# COMPACT_ATOMS: atom_id res chain seq x y z
N MET A 1 13.21 23.16 2.97
CA MET A 1 12.47 22.37 1.95
C MET A 1 12.72 20.91 2.27
N ILE A 2 11.72 20.20 2.80
CA ILE A 2 11.79 18.75 3.00
C ILE A 2 11.28 18.12 1.71
N VAL A 3 12.10 17.31 1.06
CA VAL A 3 11.69 16.53 -0.11
C VAL A 3 11.42 15.12 0.38
N GLU A 4 10.18 14.67 0.25
CA GLU A 4 9.81 13.28 0.51
C GLU A 4 10.37 12.42 -0.61
N MET A 5 11.22 11.45 -0.26
CA MET A 5 11.90 10.59 -1.22
C MET A 5 11.54 9.14 -0.94
N TRP A 6 10.88 8.50 -1.90
CA TRP A 6 10.50 7.10 -1.81
C TRP A 6 11.67 6.23 -2.26
N HIS A 7 12.34 5.57 -1.31
CA HIS A 7 13.48 4.69 -1.61
C HIS A 7 13.02 3.28 -2.02
N LEU A 8 12.25 3.18 -3.11
CA LEU A 8 11.92 1.89 -3.70
C LEU A 8 13.13 1.33 -4.48
N PRO A 9 13.44 0.02 -4.34
CA PRO A 9 14.42 -0.63 -5.20
C PRO A 9 14.00 -0.55 -6.67
N ARG A 10 14.97 -0.66 -7.58
CA ARG A 10 14.66 -0.74 -9.02
C ARG A 10 13.76 -1.95 -9.32
N ASN A 11 12.83 -1.77 -10.25
CA ASN A 11 11.80 -2.76 -10.59
C ASN A 11 12.34 -4.12 -11.08
N ASN A 12 13.57 -4.15 -11.57
CA ASN A 12 14.25 -5.35 -12.07
C ASN A 12 15.05 -6.10 -11.00
N THR A 13 14.99 -5.69 -9.73
CA THR A 13 15.71 -6.34 -8.63
C THR A 13 14.86 -7.40 -7.96
N THR A 14 15.50 -8.46 -7.45
CA THR A 14 14.83 -9.47 -6.61
C THR A 14 14.12 -8.84 -5.42
N CYS A 15 14.73 -7.82 -4.80
CA CYS A 15 14.14 -7.11 -3.67
C CYS A 15 12.80 -6.47 -4.05
N PHE A 16 12.72 -5.77 -5.18
CA PHE A 16 11.45 -5.21 -5.66
C PHE A 16 10.40 -6.29 -5.93
N THR A 17 10.78 -7.40 -6.55
CA THR A 17 9.86 -8.53 -6.80
C THR A 17 9.29 -9.09 -5.49
N LEU A 18 10.12 -9.26 -4.46
CA LEU A 18 9.68 -9.73 -3.15
C LEU A 18 8.73 -8.73 -2.47
N ILE A 19 9.02 -7.43 -2.55
CA ILE A 19 8.13 -6.37 -2.04
C ILE A 19 6.78 -6.43 -2.77
N LYS A 20 6.78 -6.53 -4.11
CA LYS A 20 5.55 -6.65 -4.90
C LYS A 20 4.74 -7.90 -4.52
N GLN A 21 5.41 -9.04 -4.33
CA GLN A 21 4.76 -10.27 -3.87
C GLN A 21 4.16 -10.11 -2.47
N LEU A 22 4.85 -9.40 -1.57
CA LEU A 22 4.33 -9.10 -0.24
C LEU A 22 3.04 -8.26 -0.33
N PHE A 23 3.03 -7.18 -1.11
CA PHE A 23 1.81 -6.37 -1.32
C PHE A 23 0.68 -7.19 -1.94
N ASN A 24 1.00 -8.05 -2.91
CA ASN A 24 0.03 -8.97 -3.47
C ASN A 24 -0.60 -9.83 -2.36
N ILE A 25 0.20 -10.44 -1.48
CA ILE A 25 -0.29 -11.27 -0.35
C ILE A 25 -1.10 -10.46 0.68
N ILE A 26 -0.75 -9.19 0.92
CA ILE A 26 -1.49 -8.33 1.84
C ILE A 26 -2.87 -8.00 1.26
N PHE A 27 -2.97 -7.70 -0.04
CA PHE A 27 -4.21 -7.21 -0.67
C PHE A 27 -5.09 -8.27 -1.35
N THR A 28 -4.60 -9.49 -1.63
CA THR A 28 -5.40 -10.54 -2.31
C THR A 28 -6.14 -11.50 -1.37
N THR A 29 -6.02 -11.35 -0.05
CA THR A 29 -6.60 -12.30 0.90
C THR A 29 -7.63 -11.68 1.82
N ASN A 30 -8.52 -12.53 2.35
CA ASN A 30 -9.60 -12.22 3.29
C ASN A 30 -9.04 -11.82 4.68
N LYS A 31 -8.19 -10.80 4.68
CA LYS A 31 -7.49 -10.27 5.84
C LYS A 31 -8.11 -8.96 6.24
N ILE A 32 -8.17 -8.75 7.55
CA ILE A 32 -8.50 -7.45 8.10
C ILE A 32 -7.26 -6.57 7.95
N ILE A 33 -7.36 -5.52 7.15
CA ILE A 33 -6.30 -4.52 6.99
C ILE A 33 -6.64 -3.36 7.91
N TYR A 34 -5.72 -3.06 8.82
CA TYR A 34 -5.77 -1.85 9.62
C TYR A 34 -4.94 -0.77 8.93
N LEU A 35 -5.52 0.39 8.70
CA LEU A 35 -4.89 1.48 7.97
C LEU A 35 -4.90 2.74 8.84
N TRP A 36 -3.78 3.46 8.85
CA TRP A 36 -3.67 4.75 9.49
C TRP A 36 -3.74 5.84 8.42
N GLY A 37 -4.93 6.41 8.21
CA GLY A 37 -5.21 7.29 7.08
C GLY A 37 -6.44 6.85 6.29
N LEU A 38 -6.65 7.47 5.13
CA LEU A 38 -7.71 7.10 4.19
C LEU A 38 -7.20 6.10 3.16
N LYS A 39 -8.05 5.17 2.74
CA LYS A 39 -7.71 4.19 1.67
C LYS A 39 -7.22 4.91 0.39
N ASP A 40 -7.84 6.05 0.07
CA ASP A 40 -7.55 6.80 -1.15
C ASP A 40 -6.13 7.41 -1.15
N GLU A 41 -5.51 7.57 0.01
CA GLU A 41 -4.11 8.01 0.12
C GLU A 41 -3.13 6.97 -0.44
N LEU A 42 -3.56 5.72 -0.63
CA LEU A 42 -2.77 4.67 -1.28
C LEU A 42 -2.81 4.75 -2.82
N THR A 43 -3.74 5.50 -3.41
CA THR A 43 -3.92 5.58 -4.88
C THR A 43 -2.65 5.97 -5.64
N PRO A 44 -1.88 7.02 -5.21
CA PRO A 44 -0.64 7.40 -5.90
C PRO A 44 0.42 6.29 -5.92
N PHE A 45 0.33 5.32 -5.00
CA PHE A 45 1.32 4.24 -4.93
C PHE A 45 1.09 3.13 -5.95
N VAL A 46 -0.05 3.13 -6.66
CA VAL A 46 -0.29 2.21 -7.77
C VAL A 46 0.71 2.45 -8.90
N ASP A 47 1.17 3.69 -9.10
CA ASP A 47 2.15 4.06 -10.12
C ASP A 47 3.52 3.38 -9.89
N PHE A 48 3.80 2.95 -8.65
CA PHE A 48 5.00 2.18 -8.32
C PHE A 48 4.90 0.70 -8.69
N ASN A 49 3.81 0.23 -9.30
CA ASN A 49 3.61 -1.16 -9.72
C ASN A 49 3.69 -2.20 -8.58
N LEU A 50 3.46 -1.78 -7.33
CA LEU A 50 3.45 -2.65 -6.15
C LEU A 50 2.13 -3.45 -6.04
N PHE A 51 1.02 -2.82 -6.43
CA PHE A 51 -0.32 -3.38 -6.47
C PHE A 51 -1.15 -2.63 -7.53
N SER A 52 -2.27 -3.19 -7.95
CA SER A 52 -3.18 -2.56 -8.92
C SER A 52 -4.30 -1.77 -8.25
N HIS A 53 -4.98 -0.92 -9.04
CA HIS A 53 -6.21 -0.25 -8.63
C HIS A 53 -7.28 -1.27 -8.21
N ASP A 54 -7.43 -2.38 -8.94
CA ASP A 54 -8.40 -3.42 -8.61
C ASP A 54 -8.11 -4.07 -7.25
N GLN A 55 -6.83 -4.32 -6.95
CA GLN A 55 -6.42 -4.82 -5.65
C GLN A 55 -6.74 -3.82 -4.54
N LEU A 56 -6.47 -2.53 -4.76
CA LEU A 56 -6.81 -1.49 -3.79
C LEU A 56 -8.33 -1.33 -3.59
N GLN A 57 -9.14 -1.50 -4.65
CA GLN A 57 -10.59 -1.43 -4.52
C GLN A 57 -11.20 -2.65 -3.82
N SER A 58 -10.56 -3.82 -3.95
CA SER A 58 -11.00 -5.04 -3.29
C SER A 58 -10.82 -5.02 -1.77
N ILE A 59 -9.95 -4.17 -1.23
CA ILE A 59 -9.73 -4.06 0.22
C ILE A 59 -10.72 -3.10 0.88
N THR A 60 -11.19 -3.49 2.06
CA THR A 60 -12.01 -2.64 2.95
C THR A 60 -11.29 -2.48 4.29
N PRO A 61 -10.33 -1.54 4.39
CA PRO A 61 -9.52 -1.39 5.59
C PRO A 61 -10.30 -0.72 6.73
N ILE A 62 -9.95 -1.08 7.96
CA ILE A 62 -10.40 -0.39 9.17
C ILE A 62 -9.48 0.82 9.38
N ASN A 63 -10.05 2.02 9.31
CA ASN A 63 -9.33 3.26 9.57
C ASN A 63 -9.10 3.45 11.08
N LEU A 64 -7.87 3.23 11.52
CA LEU A 64 -7.46 3.42 12.91
C LEU A 64 -7.26 4.90 13.27
N GLN A 65 -6.96 5.76 12.31
CA GLN A 65 -6.72 7.18 12.59
C GLN A 65 -7.96 7.84 13.19
N HIS A 66 -9.16 7.50 12.72
CA HIS A 66 -10.41 8.00 13.29
C HIS A 66 -10.62 7.55 14.75
N GLN A 67 -10.03 6.42 15.15
CA GLN A 67 -10.19 5.88 16.50
C GLN A 67 -9.21 6.50 17.51
N PHE A 68 -8.02 6.92 17.07
CA PHE A 68 -6.92 7.31 17.96
C PHE A 68 -6.49 8.78 17.83
N LYS A 69 -6.86 9.47 16.76
CA LYS A 69 -6.54 10.89 16.59
C LYS A 69 -7.68 11.71 17.23
N LEU A 70 -7.43 12.16 18.47
CA LEU A 70 -8.24 13.14 19.20
C LEU A 70 -8.26 14.50 18.49
#